data_AF-A0A9P9IFR8-F1
#
_entry.id   AF-A0A9P9IFR8-F1
#
_cell.length_a   1.000
_cell.length_b   1.000
_cell.length_c   1.000
_cell.angle_alpha   90.00
_cell.angle_beta   90.00
_cell.angle_gamma   90.00
#
_symmetry.space_group_name_H-M   'P 1'
#
loop_
_entity.id
_entity.type
_entity.pdbx_description
1 polymer ?
#
loop_
_entity_poly.entity_id
_entity_poly.type
_entity_poly.pdbx_seq_one_letter_code
_entity_poly.pdbx_strand_id
1 'polypeptide(L)'
;MAPQENLTDVKDRVTTNLSIEIDPTTPGTGIRIAFAAESILNLFMAVPMVLDPRSAIQGQFLPMFDRTTNILQEPPSPEAASITQYLGAFTLAITVGLLLGIPNKPGAIEIRRVVYAMLAALEVVFAPILLWQVWIAGENATAVSSEKAIRLFVVPMSIACALRLWALFVKPHWMGREDRLSFFV
;
A
#
# COMPACT_ATOMS: atom_id res chain seq x y z
N MET A 1 17.95 42.03 31.10
CA MET A 1 17.69 42.19 29.64
C MET A 1 18.15 40.91 28.97
N ALA A 2 17.24 40.09 28.47
CA ALA A 2 17.61 38.91 27.68
C ALA A 2 18.15 39.37 26.31
N PRO A 3 19.18 38.72 25.74
CA PRO A 3 19.66 39.07 24.41
C PRO A 3 18.55 38.79 23.40
N GLN A 4 18.19 39.78 22.58
CA GLN A 4 17.34 39.54 21.41
C GLN A 4 18.17 38.77 20.39
N GLU A 5 18.00 37.46 20.38
CA GLU A 5 18.54 36.59 19.35
C GLU A 5 17.93 36.98 18.00
N ASN A 6 18.78 37.29 17.03
CA ASN A 6 18.36 37.85 15.77
C ASN A 6 17.59 36.79 14.95
N LEU A 7 16.28 36.97 14.82
CA LEU A 7 15.36 36.02 14.17
C LEU A 7 15.77 35.66 12.73
N THR A 8 16.50 36.53 12.04
CA THR A 8 17.07 36.23 10.71
C THR A 8 18.27 35.29 10.78
N ASP A 9 19.16 35.43 11.76
CA ASP A 9 20.30 34.51 11.98
C ASP A 9 19.79 33.12 12.41
N VAL A 10 18.72 33.06 13.21
CA VAL A 10 18.05 31.78 13.55
C VAL A 10 17.42 31.14 12.31
N LYS A 11 16.72 31.91 11.48
CA LYS A 11 16.15 31.40 10.22
C LYS A 11 17.23 30.92 9.27
N ASP A 12 18.31 31.68 9.10
CA ASP A 12 19.39 31.36 8.18
C ASP A 12 20.19 30.15 8.68
N ARG A 13 20.41 29.98 9.99
CA ARG A 13 21.00 28.76 10.58
C ARG A 13 20.11 27.53 10.45
N VAL A 14 18.79 27.68 10.58
CA VAL A 14 17.84 26.58 10.34
C VAL A 14 17.83 26.19 8.86
N THR A 15 17.96 27.17 7.96
CA THR A 15 17.94 26.94 6.50
C THR A 15 19.27 26.40 5.98
N THR A 16 20.41 26.77 6.58
CA THR A 16 21.76 26.29 6.19
C THR A 16 22.13 24.92 6.78
N ASN A 17 21.54 24.48 7.88
CA ASN A 17 21.86 23.18 8.50
C ASN A 17 21.04 21.99 7.96
N LEU A 18 20.09 22.21 7.05
CA LEU A 18 19.12 21.19 6.61
C LEU A 18 18.91 21.16 5.09
N SER A 19 19.92 21.49 4.28
CA SER A 19 19.89 21.13 2.86
C SER A 19 20.06 19.62 2.72
N ILE A 20 18.96 18.90 2.92
CA ILE A 20 18.82 17.47 2.65
C ILE A 20 18.71 17.33 1.13
N GLU A 21 19.76 16.82 0.51
CA GLU A 21 19.78 16.52 -0.92
C GLU A 21 19.60 15.02 -1.13
N ILE A 22 18.89 14.65 -2.20
CA ILE A 22 18.71 13.24 -2.55
C ILE A 22 19.95 12.77 -3.29
N ASP A 23 20.51 11.65 -2.84
CA ASP A 23 21.63 11.00 -3.51
C ASP A 23 21.25 10.63 -4.96
N PRO A 24 21.90 11.23 -5.98
CA PRO A 24 21.59 10.98 -7.38
C PRO A 24 21.93 9.55 -7.82
N THR A 25 22.80 8.85 -7.10
CA THR A 25 23.16 7.45 -7.37
C THR A 25 22.12 6.47 -6.85
N THR A 26 21.25 6.92 -5.93
CA THR A 26 20.22 6.09 -5.30
C THR A 26 18.85 6.77 -5.26
N PRO A 27 18.21 7.08 -6.42
CA PRO A 27 16.95 7.83 -6.47
C PRO A 27 15.70 7.00 -6.12
N GLY A 28 15.84 5.69 -5.90
CA GLY A 28 14.73 4.78 -5.60
C GLY A 28 13.71 4.61 -6.74
N THR A 29 14.13 4.79 -7.99
CA THR A 29 13.24 4.76 -9.18
C THR A 29 12.39 3.49 -9.27
N GLY A 30 12.96 2.31 -9.01
CA GLY A 30 12.22 1.04 -9.07
C GLY A 30 11.04 0.99 -8.09
N ILE A 31 11.28 1.38 -6.83
CA ILE A 31 10.23 1.47 -5.80
C ILE A 31 9.15 2.49 -6.19
N ARG A 32 9.54 3.62 -6.76
CA ARG A 32 8.58 4.66 -7.20
C ARG A 32 7.67 4.17 -8.33
N ILE A 33 8.22 3.41 -9.28
CA ILE A 33 7.43 2.76 -10.34
C ILE A 33 6.48 1.72 -9.74
N ALA A 34 6.97 0.90 -8.79
CA ALA A 34 6.12 -0.07 -8.11
C ALA A 34 4.97 0.61 -7.36
N PHE A 35 5.23 1.70 -6.64
CA PHE A 35 4.21 2.48 -5.94
C PHE A 35 3.16 3.05 -6.91
N ALA A 36 3.60 3.57 -8.06
CA ALA A 36 2.69 4.08 -9.08
C ALA A 36 1.81 2.97 -9.67
N ALA A 37 2.40 1.84 -10.03
CA ALA A 37 1.67 0.69 -10.57
C ALA A 37 0.66 0.13 -9.56
N GLU A 38 1.08 -0.05 -8.31
CA GLU A 38 0.23 -0.54 -7.23
C GLU A 38 -0.91 0.44 -6.92
N SER A 39 -0.64 1.75 -6.94
CA SER A 39 -1.68 2.78 -6.76
C SER A 39 -2.74 2.71 -7.85
N ILE A 40 -2.34 2.52 -9.12
CA ILE A 40 -3.28 2.39 -10.24
C ILE A 40 -4.17 1.16 -10.05
N LEU A 41 -3.58 0.02 -9.69
CA LEU A 41 -4.34 -1.22 -9.43
C LEU A 41 -5.31 -1.05 -8.27
N ASN A 42 -4.86 -0.45 -7.16
CA ASN A 42 -5.71 -0.19 -6.01
C ASN A 42 -6.88 0.74 -6.36
N LEU A 43 -6.65 1.80 -7.13
CA LEU A 43 -7.72 2.70 -7.58
C LEU A 43 -8.72 1.97 -8.49
N PHE A 44 -8.22 1.17 -9.43
CA PHE A 44 -9.07 0.42 -10.35
C PHE A 44 -9.96 -0.61 -9.63
N MET A 45 -9.44 -1.26 -8.59
CA MET A 45 -10.21 -2.23 -7.79
C MET A 45 -11.13 -1.55 -6.77
N ALA A 46 -10.63 -0.54 -6.05
CA ALA A 46 -11.34 0.04 -4.92
C ALA A 46 -12.48 0.99 -5.30
N VAL A 47 -12.37 1.72 -6.41
CA VAL A 47 -13.42 2.65 -6.84
C VAL A 47 -14.75 1.92 -7.12
N PRO A 48 -14.78 0.81 -7.90
CA PRO A 48 -15.99 0.00 -8.04
C PRO A 48 -16.52 -0.53 -6.71
N MET A 49 -15.64 -0.96 -5.80
CA MET A 49 -16.05 -1.48 -4.49
C MET A 49 -16.77 -0.44 -3.63
N VAL A 50 -16.42 0.84 -3.76
CA VAL A 50 -17.08 1.93 -3.03
C VAL A 50 -18.39 2.34 -3.71
N LEU A 51 -18.37 2.56 -5.03
CA LEU A 51 -19.49 3.13 -5.78
C LEU A 51 -20.58 2.10 -6.10
N ASP A 52 -20.20 0.86 -6.38
CA ASP A 52 -21.13 -0.23 -6.70
C ASP A 52 -20.61 -1.58 -6.14
N PRO A 53 -20.64 -1.75 -4.80
CA PRO A 53 -20.12 -2.94 -4.13
C PRO A 53 -20.77 -4.24 -4.61
N ARG A 54 -22.05 -4.21 -4.98
CA ARG A 54 -22.78 -5.42 -5.39
C ARG A 54 -22.28 -5.93 -6.72
N SER A 55 -22.13 -5.03 -7.70
CA SER A 55 -21.57 -5.37 -9.01
C SER A 55 -20.09 -5.73 -8.91
N ALA A 56 -19.35 -5.11 -7.99
CA ALA A 56 -17.96 -5.47 -7.69
C ALA A 56 -17.83 -6.91 -7.16
N ILE A 57 -18.68 -7.31 -6.20
CA ILE A 57 -18.75 -8.69 -5.68
C ILE A 57 -19.11 -9.69 -6.79
N GLN A 58 -20.04 -9.31 -7.67
CA GLN A 58 -20.50 -10.14 -8.78
C GLN A 58 -19.51 -10.21 -9.95
N GLY A 59 -18.32 -9.62 -9.84
CA GLY A 59 -17.28 -9.70 -10.86
C GLY A 59 -17.59 -8.94 -12.14
N GLN A 60 -18.51 -7.98 -12.12
CA GLN A 60 -18.81 -7.18 -13.32
C GLN A 60 -17.63 -6.29 -13.72
N PHE A 61 -16.86 -5.82 -12.74
CA PHE A 61 -15.71 -4.95 -12.94
C PHE A 61 -14.36 -5.64 -12.73
N LEU A 62 -14.38 -6.84 -12.15
CA LEU A 62 -13.18 -7.62 -11.82
C LEU A 62 -13.32 -9.02 -12.42
N PRO A 63 -12.54 -9.38 -13.46
CA PRO A 63 -12.61 -10.71 -14.11
C PRO A 63 -12.15 -11.87 -13.21
N MET A 64 -11.86 -11.59 -11.93
CA MET A 64 -11.39 -12.52 -10.93
C MET A 64 -12.53 -13.26 -10.20
N PHE A 65 -13.76 -12.70 -10.22
CA PHE A 65 -14.93 -13.36 -9.66
C PHE A 65 -15.72 -14.01 -10.79
N ASP A 66 -15.91 -15.31 -10.66
CA ASP A 66 -16.42 -16.16 -11.73
C ASP A 66 -17.94 -16.07 -11.83
N ARG A 67 -18.44 -15.88 -13.05
CA ARG A 67 -19.88 -15.86 -13.37
C ARG A 67 -20.51 -17.26 -13.39
N THR A 68 -19.72 -18.35 -13.29
CA THR A 68 -20.18 -19.69 -13.67
C THR A 68 -20.64 -20.60 -12.53
N THR A 69 -20.50 -20.22 -11.26
CA THR A 69 -21.14 -20.97 -10.18
C THR A 69 -22.56 -20.48 -10.00
N ASN A 70 -23.55 -21.36 -10.24
CA ASN A 70 -24.99 -21.17 -9.94
C ASN A 70 -25.31 -20.75 -8.47
N ILE A 71 -24.28 -20.55 -7.65
CA ILE A 71 -24.30 -20.10 -6.25
C ILE A 71 -24.51 -18.58 -6.16
N LEU A 72 -24.20 -17.81 -7.22
CA LEU A 72 -24.37 -16.33 -7.26
C LEU A 72 -25.72 -15.88 -7.85
N GLN A 73 -26.75 -16.73 -7.86
CA GLN A 73 -28.09 -16.30 -8.29
C GLN A 73 -28.76 -15.37 -7.28
N GLU A 74 -28.37 -15.45 -6.00
CA GLU A 74 -28.87 -14.53 -4.99
C GLU A 74 -28.07 -13.22 -4.97
N PRO A 75 -28.74 -12.06 -4.87
CA PRO A 75 -28.06 -10.78 -4.73
C PRO A 75 -27.20 -10.79 -3.45
N PRO A 76 -26.00 -10.19 -3.47
CA PRO A 76 -25.15 -10.09 -2.29
C PRO A 76 -25.93 -9.48 -1.12
N SER A 77 -25.74 -10.05 0.08
CA SER A 77 -26.41 -9.53 1.28
C SER A 77 -26.00 -8.06 1.54
N PRO A 78 -26.85 -7.26 2.19
CA PRO A 78 -26.52 -5.88 2.54
C PRO A 78 -25.23 -5.77 3.37
N GLU A 79 -24.96 -6.75 4.23
CA GLU A 79 -23.75 -6.83 5.05
C GLU A 79 -22.51 -7.05 4.19
N ALA A 80 -22.58 -7.99 3.23
CA ALA A 80 -21.48 -8.23 2.29
C ALA A 80 -21.17 -6.98 1.46
N ALA A 81 -22.19 -6.29 0.97
CA ALA A 81 -22.02 -5.03 0.23
C ALA A 81 -21.36 -3.95 1.10
N SER A 82 -21.73 -3.84 2.38
CA SER A 82 -21.14 -2.88 3.32
C SER A 82 -19.66 -3.19 3.59
N ILE A 83 -19.33 -4.47 3.82
CA ILE A 83 -17.95 -4.92 4.02
C ILE A 83 -17.09 -4.61 2.78
N THR A 84 -17.63 -4.83 1.57
CA THR A 84 -16.94 -4.48 0.32
C THR A 84 -16.70 -2.98 0.20
N GLN A 85 -17.65 -2.13 0.58
CA GLN A 85 -17.42 -0.68 0.59
C GLN A 85 -16.34 -0.27 1.59
N TYR A 86 -16.35 -0.84 2.80
CA TYR A 86 -15.32 -0.57 3.79
C TYR A 86 -13.94 -1.02 3.32
N LEU A 87 -13.85 -2.17 2.65
CA LEU A 87 -12.61 -2.64 2.06
C LEU A 87 -12.13 -1.74 0.92
N GLY A 88 -13.04 -1.23 0.09
CA GLY A 88 -12.73 -0.25 -0.95
C GLY A 88 -12.21 1.07 -0.35
N ALA A 89 -12.90 1.61 0.65
CA ALA A 89 -12.49 2.84 1.33
C ALA A 89 -11.13 2.68 2.03
N PHE A 90 -10.91 1.55 2.71
CA PHE A 90 -9.62 1.20 3.31
C PHE A 90 -8.50 1.12 2.26
N THR A 91 -8.76 0.47 1.12
CA THR A 91 -7.80 0.37 0.01
C THR A 91 -7.45 1.74 -0.58
N LEU A 92 -8.43 2.65 -0.70
CA LEU A 92 -8.16 4.03 -1.12
C LEU A 92 -7.31 4.78 -0.09
N ALA A 93 -7.59 4.60 1.21
CA ALA A 93 -6.83 5.26 2.27
C ALA A 93 -5.36 4.85 2.29
N ILE A 94 -5.05 3.55 2.19
CA ILE A 94 -3.65 3.07 2.14
C ILE A 94 -2.94 3.52 0.85
N THR A 95 -3.69 3.70 -0.24
CA THR A 95 -3.16 4.16 -1.53
C THR A 95 -2.61 5.59 -1.45
N VAL A 96 -3.13 6.43 -0.54
CA VAL A 96 -2.58 7.78 -0.30
C VAL A 96 -1.10 7.70 0.09
N GLY A 97 -0.73 6.76 0.97
CA GLY A 97 0.67 6.56 1.36
C GLY A 97 1.56 6.20 0.18
N LEU A 98 1.09 5.31 -0.70
CA LEU A 98 1.79 4.97 -1.94
C LEU A 98 1.97 6.20 -2.83
N LEU A 99 0.92 6.99 -3.05
CA LEU A 99 1.01 8.20 -3.87
C LEU A 99 1.99 9.23 -3.29
N LEU A 100 2.00 9.40 -1.97
CA LEU A 100 2.93 10.30 -1.27
C LEU A 100 4.40 9.83 -1.32
N GLY A 101 4.63 8.53 -1.51
CA GLY A 101 5.97 7.97 -1.67
C GLY A 101 6.54 8.07 -3.09
N ILE A 102 5.72 8.39 -4.10
CA ILE A 102 6.16 8.48 -5.51
C ILE A 102 7.15 9.65 -5.77
N PRO A 103 6.94 10.87 -5.27
CA PRO A 103 7.83 11.99 -5.55
C PRO A 103 9.26 11.73 -5.06
N ASN A 104 10.25 12.27 -5.78
CA ASN A 104 11.64 12.26 -5.34
C ASN A 104 11.98 13.58 -4.63
N LYS A 105 11.49 13.74 -3.40
CA LYS A 105 11.72 14.93 -2.56
C LYS A 105 12.10 14.52 -1.13
N PRO A 106 12.73 15.41 -0.35
CA PRO A 106 13.04 15.14 1.06
C PRO A 106 11.80 14.69 1.83
N GLY A 107 11.96 13.69 2.70
CA GLY A 107 10.89 13.08 3.49
C GLY A 107 10.07 12.02 2.73
N ALA A 108 10.10 11.97 1.40
CA ALA A 108 9.42 10.91 0.64
C ALA A 108 10.08 9.54 0.86
N ILE A 109 11.38 9.50 1.15
CA ILE A 109 12.13 8.27 1.44
C ILE A 109 11.63 7.61 2.74
N GLU A 110 11.39 8.42 3.78
CA GLU A 110 10.80 7.94 5.02
C GLU A 110 9.38 7.42 4.81
N ILE A 111 8.57 8.15 4.05
CA ILE A 111 7.20 7.72 3.68
C ILE A 111 7.23 6.36 2.98
N ARG A 112 8.14 6.15 2.02
CA ARG A 112 8.26 4.84 1.33
C ARG A 112 8.50 3.70 2.32
N ARG A 113 9.42 3.89 3.27
CA ARG A 113 9.74 2.88 4.29
C ARG A 113 8.54 2.58 5.18
N VAL A 114 7.87 3.62 5.68
CA VAL A 114 6.69 3.46 6.55
C VAL A 114 5.56 2.75 5.81
N VAL A 115 5.27 3.16 4.58
CA VAL A 115 4.21 2.57 3.77
C VAL A 115 4.50 1.10 3.47
N TYR A 116 5.74 0.75 3.10
CA TYR A 116 6.11 -0.66 2.89
C TYR A 116 6.04 -1.49 4.15
N ALA A 117 6.48 -0.96 5.29
CA ALA A 117 6.37 -1.67 6.56
C ALA A 117 4.91 -1.91 6.95
N MET A 118 4.05 -0.90 6.77
CA MET A 118 2.61 -0.99 7.03
C MET A 118 1.94 -2.02 6.12
N LEU A 119 2.23 -2.00 4.82
CA LEU A 119 1.66 -2.94 3.86
C LEU A 119 2.15 -4.38 4.10
N ALA A 120 3.44 -4.56 4.41
CA ALA A 120 3.96 -5.88 4.78
C ALA A 120 3.27 -6.40 6.06
N ALA A 121 3.10 -5.56 7.08
CA ALA A 121 2.37 -5.93 8.30
C ALA A 121 0.92 -6.32 8.01
N LEU A 122 0.23 -5.57 7.15
CA LEU A 122 -1.12 -5.91 6.69
C LEU A 122 -1.13 -7.30 6.05
N GLU A 123 -0.22 -7.59 5.13
CA GLU A 123 -0.18 -8.87 4.42
C GLU A 123 0.17 -10.05 5.33
N VAL A 124 1.10 -9.86 6.28
CA VAL A 124 1.45 -10.87 7.29
C VAL A 124 0.26 -11.24 8.16
N VAL A 125 -0.66 -10.31 8.42
CA VAL A 125 -1.89 -10.58 9.19
C VAL A 125 -3.00 -11.14 8.30
N PHE A 126 -3.19 -10.56 7.12
CA PHE A 126 -4.34 -10.85 6.27
C PHE A 126 -4.20 -12.19 5.53
N ALA A 127 -3.01 -12.55 5.05
CA ALA A 127 -2.81 -13.81 4.34
C ALA A 127 -3.10 -15.04 5.22
N PRO A 128 -2.66 -15.12 6.50
CA PRO A 128 -3.07 -16.21 7.40
C PRO A 128 -4.57 -16.28 7.66
N ILE A 129 -5.26 -15.13 7.76
CA ILE A 129 -6.72 -15.11 7.94
C ILE A 129 -7.42 -15.73 6.74
N LEU A 130 -7.02 -15.35 5.51
CA LEU A 130 -7.57 -15.94 4.29
C LEU A 130 -7.29 -17.43 4.21
N LEU A 131 -6.07 -17.86 4.57
CA LEU A 131 -5.71 -19.27 4.61
C LEU A 131 -6.54 -20.05 5.63
N TRP A 132 -6.76 -19.49 6.81
CA TRP A 132 -7.62 -20.08 7.83
C TRP A 132 -9.08 -20.19 7.36
N GLN A 133 -9.60 -19.16 6.69
CA GLN A 133 -10.94 -19.17 6.11
C GLN A 133 -11.09 -20.27 5.05
N VAL A 134 -10.09 -20.43 4.19
CA VAL A 134 -10.09 -21.46 3.14
C VAL A 134 -9.98 -22.87 3.72
N TRP A 135 -9.08 -23.10 4.67
CA TRP A 135 -8.78 -24.45 5.16
C TRP A 135 -9.64 -24.92 6.34
N ILE A 136 -10.08 -24.02 7.21
CA ILE A 136 -10.79 -24.39 8.45
C ILE A 136 -12.27 -24.06 8.36
N ALA A 137 -12.63 -22.83 7.95
CA ALA A 137 -14.04 -22.46 7.81
C ALA A 137 -14.69 -23.14 6.59
N GLY A 138 -13.92 -23.30 5.52
CA GLY A 138 -14.34 -23.97 4.28
C GLY A 138 -15.16 -23.08 3.35
N GLU A 139 -15.34 -23.55 2.12
CA GLU A 139 -15.98 -22.78 1.03
C GLU A 139 -17.44 -22.43 1.33
N ASN A 140 -18.17 -23.33 2.02
CA ASN A 140 -19.58 -23.12 2.35
C ASN A 140 -19.80 -21.96 3.33
N ALA A 141 -18.83 -21.69 4.22
CA ALA A 141 -18.93 -20.61 5.20
C ALA A 141 -18.44 -19.27 4.64
N THR A 142 -17.60 -19.29 3.59
CA THR A 142 -16.92 -18.11 3.05
C THR A 142 -17.49 -17.66 1.71
N ALA A 143 -18.25 -18.52 1.03
CA ALA A 143 -18.75 -18.33 -0.33
C ALA A 143 -17.63 -18.03 -1.36
N VAL A 144 -16.38 -18.34 -1.03
CA VAL A 144 -15.22 -18.17 -1.90
C VAL A 144 -14.62 -19.54 -2.18
N SER A 145 -14.43 -19.85 -3.47
CA SER A 145 -13.71 -21.05 -3.89
C SER A 145 -12.27 -21.01 -3.40
N SER A 146 -11.80 -22.09 -2.77
CA SER A 146 -10.46 -22.24 -2.21
C SER A 146 -9.38 -21.99 -3.25
N GLU A 147 -9.58 -22.50 -4.47
CA GLU A 147 -8.64 -22.31 -5.59
C GLU A 147 -8.51 -20.83 -5.96
N LYS A 148 -9.63 -20.11 -6.01
CA LYS A 148 -9.66 -18.68 -6.32
C LYS A 148 -9.08 -17.84 -5.19
N ALA A 149 -9.46 -18.14 -3.95
CA ALA A 149 -8.92 -17.49 -2.76
C ALA A 149 -7.38 -17.56 -2.76
N ILE A 150 -6.83 -18.76 -3.01
CA ILE A 150 -5.39 -18.98 -3.04
C ILE A 150 -4.75 -18.25 -4.21
N ARG A 151 -5.24 -18.45 -5.44
CA ARG A 151 -4.59 -17.91 -6.65
C ARG A 151 -4.69 -16.40 -6.78
N LEU A 152 -5.81 -15.80 -6.35
CA LEU A 152 -6.09 -14.39 -6.59
C LEU A 152 -5.75 -13.50 -5.40
N PHE A 153 -5.72 -14.04 -4.19
CA PHE A 153 -5.41 -13.26 -2.99
C PHE A 153 -4.13 -13.75 -2.33
N VAL A 154 -4.08 -15.01 -1.87
CA VAL A 154 -2.97 -15.50 -1.04
C VAL A 154 -1.64 -15.44 -1.78
N VAL A 155 -1.58 -15.95 -3.01
CA VAL A 155 -0.33 -15.99 -3.79
C VAL A 155 0.17 -14.56 -4.12
N PRO A 156 -0.64 -13.67 -4.72
CA PRO A 156 -0.20 -12.31 -4.99
C PRO A 156 0.22 -11.54 -3.73
N MET A 157 -0.56 -11.64 -2.64
CA MET A 157 -0.22 -10.97 -1.37
C MET A 157 1.07 -11.53 -0.76
N SER A 158 1.29 -12.84 -0.83
CA SER A 158 2.51 -13.45 -0.30
C SER A 158 3.74 -13.01 -1.08
N ILE A 159 3.64 -12.95 -2.42
CA ILE A 159 4.71 -12.46 -3.29
C ILE A 159 5.00 -11.00 -2.98
N ALA A 160 3.96 -10.17 -2.90
CA ALA A 160 4.10 -8.75 -2.62
C ALA A 160 4.70 -8.51 -1.22
N CYS A 161 4.26 -9.26 -0.20
CA CYS A 161 4.84 -9.23 1.13
C CYS A 161 6.33 -9.59 1.13
N ALA A 162 6.70 -10.68 0.45
CA ALA A 162 8.09 -11.09 0.34
C ALA A 162 8.96 -10.01 -0.33
N LEU A 163 8.45 -9.38 -1.40
CA LEU A 163 9.13 -8.27 -2.06
C LEU A 163 9.30 -7.05 -1.14
N ARG A 164 8.27 -6.71 -0.35
CA ARG A 164 8.35 -5.60 0.61
C ARG A 164 9.38 -5.86 1.70
N LEU A 165 9.34 -7.05 2.32
CA LEU A 165 10.31 -7.44 3.35
C LEU A 165 11.73 -7.48 2.77
N TRP A 166 11.91 -8.01 1.55
CA TRP A 166 13.20 -8.01 0.87
C TRP A 166 13.70 -6.59 0.59
N ALA A 167 12.85 -5.70 0.09
CA ALA A 167 13.22 -4.31 -0.16
C ALA A 167 13.56 -3.56 1.14
N LEU A 168 12.89 -3.87 2.25
CA LEU A 168 13.15 -3.25 3.56
C LEU A 168 14.45 -3.75 4.20
N PHE A 169 14.69 -5.06 4.20
CA PHE A 169 15.78 -5.67 5.00
C PHE A 169 17.02 -6.04 4.18
N VAL A 170 16.86 -6.39 2.89
CA VAL A 170 17.98 -6.85 2.04
C VAL A 170 18.47 -5.76 1.11
N LYS A 171 17.55 -4.92 0.59
CA LYS A 171 17.86 -3.82 -0.34
C LYS A 171 17.33 -2.46 0.14
N PRO A 172 17.65 -2.01 1.36
CA PRO A 172 17.12 -0.76 1.91
C PRO A 172 17.47 0.47 1.08
N HIS A 173 18.58 0.42 0.33
CA HIS A 173 18.98 1.49 -0.59
C HIS A 173 17.97 1.69 -1.74
N TRP A 174 17.12 0.71 -2.08
CA TRP A 174 16.06 0.89 -3.08
C TRP A 174 15.00 1.89 -2.68
N MET A 175 14.85 2.17 -1.39
CA MET A 175 13.93 3.18 -0.88
C MET A 175 14.41 4.61 -1.17
N GLY A 176 15.67 4.75 -1.57
CA GLY A 176 16.36 6.02 -1.75
C GLY A 176 17.25 6.37 -0.56
N ARG A 177 18.19 7.28 -0.79
CA ARG A 177 19.11 7.80 0.21
C ARG A 177 19.09 9.32 0.21
N GLU A 178 19.11 9.88 1.40
CA GLU A 178 19.30 11.30 1.65
C GLU A 178 20.73 11.50 2.11
N ASP A 179 21.47 12.41 1.48
CA ASP A 179 22.78 12.82 1.93
C ASP A 179 22.65 14.15 2.69
N ARG A 180 23.13 14.18 3.93
CA ARG A 180 23.30 15.43 4.65
C ARG A 180 24.59 16.07 4.15
N LEU A 181 24.47 17.24 3.51
CA LEU A 181 25.62 18.09 3.22
C LEU A 181 26.18 18.62 4.55
N SER A 182 27.08 17.88 5.18
CA SER A 182 27.91 18.42 6.25
C SER A 182 28.98 19.29 5.61
N PHE A 183 28.75 20.60 5.58
CA PHE A 183 29.84 21.54 5.37
C PHE A 183 30.78 21.42 6.58
N PHE A 184 31.96 20.83 6.37
CA PHE A 184 33.08 21.02 7.28
C PHE A 184 33.44 22.51 7.23
N VAL A 185 33.11 23.23 8.30
CA VAL A 185 33.67 24.55 8.62
C VAL A 185 34.69 24.37 9.72
#